data_AF-X5QQW0-F1
#
_entry.id   AF-X5QQW0-F1
#
_cell.length_a   1.000
_cell.length_b   1.000
_cell.length_c   1.000
_cell.angle_alpha   90.00
_cell.angle_beta   90.00
_cell.angle_gamma   90.00
#
_symmetry.space_group_name_H-M   'P 1'
#
loop_
_entity.id
_entity.type
_entity.pdbx_description
1 polymer ?
#
loop_
_entity_poly.entity_id
_entity_poly.type
_entity_poly.pdbx_seq_one_letter_code
_entity_poly.pdbx_strand_id
1 'polypeptide(L)'
;MTSPKPKNSSALKKDLLPGRRDGSNVKPRPRPARSRALYSAAEVHEIFRRFSVQRPEPRGELEHINAFTLLVAVVLSAQATDAGVNKATRALFKIADTPQKMLALGEAKLGDHIRTIGLWRNKAKNVIALSEALIRDHGGEVPEDRDQLVELPGVGRKTANVVLNVAFGQHTMAVDTHIFRIGNRLGLAPGKTPEQVEQGFLKIIPDEYMRHAHHWLILHGRYVCKARKPDCPACVIADICKAKEKTTSVPAPLVEIAPLGPVEAATESVPGK
;
A
#
# COMPACT_ATOMS: atom_id res chain seq x y z
N MET A 1 45.24 -58.06 -63.77
CA MET A 1 43.88 -57.52 -64.01
C MET A 1 43.90 -56.04 -63.71
N THR A 2 43.48 -55.27 -64.71
CA THR A 2 43.54 -53.82 -64.86
C THR A 2 42.53 -53.09 -63.97
N SER A 3 42.91 -51.95 -63.38
CA SER A 3 42.16 -50.67 -63.45
C SER A 3 42.90 -49.53 -62.72
N PRO A 4 43.02 -48.31 -63.32
CA PRO A 4 43.78 -47.20 -62.76
C PRO A 4 42.94 -45.98 -62.28
N LYS A 5 43.47 -45.33 -61.23
CA LYS A 5 43.43 -43.89 -60.80
C LYS A 5 42.09 -43.15 -60.61
N PRO A 6 42.09 -42.22 -59.63
CA PRO A 6 41.93 -40.82 -60.02
C PRO A 6 42.99 -39.86 -59.47
N LYS A 7 43.03 -38.69 -60.12
CA LYS A 7 43.89 -37.50 -60.04
C LYS A 7 43.49 -36.65 -58.82
N ASN A 8 44.35 -36.01 -58.01
CA ASN A 8 45.46 -35.05 -58.19
C ASN A 8 45.11 -33.68 -57.57
N SER A 9 46.15 -32.91 -57.24
CA SER A 9 46.24 -31.51 -56.76
C SER A 9 45.96 -31.30 -55.26
N SER A 10 46.91 -30.97 -54.37
CA SER A 10 48.09 -30.08 -54.33
C SER A 10 47.81 -28.70 -53.71
N ALA A 11 48.52 -28.47 -52.59
CA ALA A 11 49.14 -27.22 -52.16
C ALA A 11 48.26 -26.10 -51.58
N LEU A 12 48.19 -26.13 -50.23
CA LEU A 12 48.56 -25.05 -49.31
C LEU A 12 48.99 -23.70 -49.92
N LYS A 13 48.22 -22.64 -49.67
CA LYS A 13 48.74 -21.32 -49.34
C LYS A 13 47.90 -20.68 -48.22
N LYS A 14 48.63 -20.11 -47.26
CA LYS A 14 48.17 -19.35 -46.09
C LYS A 14 47.40 -18.12 -46.53
N ASP A 15 46.20 -17.93 -46.01
CA ASP A 15 45.54 -16.64 -45.91
C ASP A 15 44.89 -16.47 -44.54
N LEU A 16 44.96 -15.25 -44.05
CA LEU A 16 44.83 -14.83 -42.66
C LEU A 16 43.42 -15.06 -42.10
N LEU A 17 43.33 -15.71 -40.94
CA LEU A 17 42.16 -15.63 -40.08
C LEU A 17 42.19 -14.28 -39.35
N PRO A 18 41.17 -13.41 -39.48
CA PRO A 18 41.15 -12.15 -38.77
C PRO A 18 41.00 -12.40 -37.27
N GLY A 19 41.88 -11.78 -36.50
CA GLY A 19 41.93 -11.87 -35.04
C GLY A 19 40.59 -11.53 -34.39
N ARG A 20 40.30 -12.27 -33.32
CA ARG A 20 39.23 -11.95 -32.37
C ARG A 20 39.40 -10.51 -31.91
N ARG A 21 38.51 -9.62 -32.33
CA ARG A 21 38.34 -8.31 -31.69
C ARG A 21 37.54 -8.53 -30.42
N ASP A 22 38.29 -8.68 -29.34
CA ASP A 22 37.83 -8.32 -28.01
C ASP A 22 37.49 -6.83 -28.02
N GLY A 23 36.30 -6.45 -27.57
CA GLY A 23 35.87 -5.06 -27.61
C GLY A 23 34.38 -4.84 -27.84
N SER A 24 33.51 -5.54 -27.10
CA SER A 24 32.18 -5.01 -26.85
C SER A 24 32.32 -3.86 -25.84
N ASN A 25 32.60 -2.66 -26.36
CA ASN A 25 32.47 -1.40 -25.65
C ASN A 25 30.98 -1.12 -25.40
N VAL A 26 30.35 -1.95 -24.56
CA VAL A 26 29.03 -1.67 -24.01
C VAL A 26 29.28 -0.69 -22.87
N LYS A 27 29.08 0.60 -23.14
CA LYS A 27 29.00 1.60 -22.08
C LYS A 27 28.06 1.05 -21.00
N PRO A 28 28.48 0.97 -19.72
CA PRO A 28 27.57 0.56 -18.67
C PRO A 28 26.37 1.49 -18.71
N ARG A 29 25.15 0.91 -18.81
CA ARG A 29 23.92 1.70 -18.72
C ARG A 29 24.03 2.56 -17.45
N PRO A 30 23.81 3.88 -17.54
CA PRO A 30 23.82 4.73 -16.36
C PRO A 30 22.88 4.11 -15.34
N ARG A 31 23.39 3.82 -14.13
CA ARG A 31 22.55 3.37 -13.02
C ARG A 31 21.40 4.36 -12.92
N PRO A 32 20.12 3.91 -12.86
CA PRO A 32 19.01 4.84 -12.74
C PRO A 32 19.31 5.76 -11.56
N ALA A 33 19.32 7.07 -11.80
CA ALA A 33 19.57 8.06 -10.77
C ALA A 33 18.66 7.72 -9.59
N ARG A 34 19.25 7.47 -8.42
CA ARG A 34 18.48 7.19 -7.21
C ARG A 34 17.59 8.39 -6.98
N SER A 35 16.30 8.20 -7.22
CA SER A 35 15.24 9.14 -6.92
C SER A 35 15.29 9.43 -5.42
N ARG A 36 16.06 10.46 -5.03
CA ARG A 36 16.32 10.83 -3.65
C ARG A 36 15.22 11.78 -3.17
N ALA A 37 14.85 11.67 -1.90
CA ALA A 37 13.95 12.61 -1.25
C ALA A 37 14.41 14.06 -1.50
N LEU A 38 13.47 14.97 -1.76
CA LEU A 38 13.73 16.39 -2.00
C LEU A 38 13.91 17.18 -0.71
N TYR A 39 13.64 16.58 0.45
CA TYR A 39 13.63 17.22 1.76
C TYR A 39 14.88 16.85 2.55
N SER A 40 15.38 17.82 3.33
CA SER A 40 16.33 17.60 4.40
C SER A 40 15.68 16.88 5.58
N ALA A 41 16.49 16.29 6.46
CA ALA A 41 15.98 15.62 7.66
C ALA A 41 15.16 16.58 8.55
N ALA A 42 15.59 17.84 8.68
CA ALA A 42 14.88 18.87 9.44
C ALA A 42 13.50 19.20 8.83
N GLU A 43 13.42 19.33 7.50
CA GLU A 43 12.13 19.55 6.84
C GLU A 43 11.20 18.33 6.97
N VAL A 44 11.73 17.11 6.87
CA VAL A 44 10.92 15.90 7.07
C VAL A 44 10.39 15.85 8.50
N HIS A 45 11.25 16.08 9.50
CA HIS A 45 10.83 16.16 10.89
C HIS A 45 9.73 17.21 11.10
N GLU A 46 9.88 18.41 10.52
CA GLU A 46 8.85 19.45 10.61
C GLU A 46 7.53 19.05 9.96
N ILE A 47 7.55 18.36 8.81
CA ILE A 47 6.33 17.84 8.18
C ILE A 47 5.58 16.91 9.13
N PHE A 48 6.27 15.94 9.72
CA PHE A 48 5.64 14.97 10.61
C PHE A 48 5.24 15.57 11.96
N ARG A 49 6.00 16.55 12.48
CA ARG A 49 5.59 17.35 13.65
C ARG A 49 4.30 18.13 13.39
N ARG A 50 4.13 18.72 12.20
CA ARG A 50 2.87 19.41 11.86
C ARG A 50 1.70 18.45 11.73
N PHE A 51 1.92 17.26 11.17
CA PHE A 51 0.89 16.21 11.14
C PHE A 51 0.52 15.72 12.55
N SER A 52 1.50 15.56 13.44
CA SER A 52 1.23 15.15 14.82
C SER A 52 0.48 16.20 15.62
N VAL A 53 0.78 17.49 15.45
CA VAL A 53 -0.01 18.56 16.09
C VAL A 53 -1.42 18.62 15.52
N GLN A 54 -1.59 18.48 14.20
CA GLN A 54 -2.91 18.53 13.57
C GLN A 54 -3.79 17.33 13.96
N ARG A 55 -3.19 16.14 14.10
CA ARG A 55 -3.86 14.88 14.45
C ARG A 55 -2.97 14.07 15.39
N PRO A 56 -3.01 14.29 16.72
CA PRO A 56 -2.15 13.59 17.67
C PRO A 56 -2.30 12.07 17.63
N GLU A 57 -3.55 11.60 17.54
CA GLU A 57 -3.89 10.18 17.43
C GLU A 57 -4.64 9.90 16.11
N PRO A 58 -3.94 9.82 14.97
CA PRO A 58 -4.61 9.54 13.71
C PRO A 58 -5.09 8.09 13.69
N ARG A 59 -6.35 7.88 13.29
CA ARG A 59 -6.96 6.56 13.18
C ARG A 59 -7.40 6.31 11.74
N GLY A 60 -7.31 5.06 11.31
CA GLY A 60 -7.93 4.61 10.06
C GLY A 60 -9.45 4.69 10.14
N GLU A 61 -10.11 4.67 8.99
CA GLU A 61 -11.58 4.78 8.93
C GLU A 61 -12.30 3.43 9.04
N LEU A 62 -11.58 2.30 8.95
CA LEU A 62 -12.17 0.96 9.06
C LEU A 62 -12.48 0.63 10.53
N GLU A 63 -13.76 0.44 10.81
CA GLU A 63 -14.26 0.06 12.13
C GLU A 63 -13.90 -1.41 12.43
N HIS A 64 -13.29 -1.64 13.60
CA HIS A 64 -12.88 -2.96 14.07
C HIS A 64 -12.86 -3.01 15.60
N ILE A 65 -12.90 -4.22 16.16
CA ILE A 65 -12.96 -4.48 17.62
C ILE A 65 -11.63 -5.09 18.12
N ASN A 66 -10.97 -5.87 17.27
CA ASN A 66 -9.76 -6.63 17.57
C ASN A 66 -8.95 -6.88 16.27
N ALA A 67 -7.79 -7.55 16.38
CA ALA A 67 -6.93 -7.84 15.23
C ALA A 67 -7.62 -8.65 14.13
N PHE A 68 -8.47 -9.62 14.48
CA PHE A 68 -9.20 -10.45 13.50
C PHE A 68 -10.21 -9.63 12.70
N THR A 69 -11.05 -8.84 13.39
CA THR A 69 -12.03 -7.97 12.74
C THR A 69 -11.37 -6.89 11.89
N LEU A 70 -10.19 -6.37 12.31
CA LEU A 70 -9.38 -5.49 11.47
C LEU A 70 -8.94 -6.22 10.19
N LEU A 71 -8.36 -7.41 10.31
CA LEU A 71 -7.90 -8.20 9.16
C LEU A 71 -9.04 -8.44 8.17
N VAL A 72 -10.21 -8.86 8.66
CA VAL A 72 -11.42 -9.04 7.82
C VAL A 72 -11.82 -7.72 7.17
N ALA A 73 -11.89 -6.61 7.91
CA ALA A 73 -12.25 -5.30 7.35
C ALA A 73 -11.28 -4.86 6.24
N VAL A 74 -9.97 -5.07 6.39
CA VAL A 74 -8.97 -4.73 5.37
C VAL A 74 -9.08 -5.64 4.15
N VAL A 75 -9.36 -6.94 4.31
CA VAL A 75 -9.62 -7.83 3.17
C VAL A 75 -10.88 -7.40 2.42
N LEU A 76 -11.93 -6.99 3.13
CA LEU A 76 -13.18 -6.51 2.54
C LEU A 76 -13.03 -5.14 1.85
N SER A 77 -12.09 -4.30 2.26
CA SER A 77 -11.86 -2.96 1.69
C SER A 77 -11.23 -2.98 0.30
N ALA A 78 -10.69 -4.13 -0.14
CA ALA A 78 -10.17 -4.26 -1.50
C ALA A 78 -11.23 -3.87 -2.55
N GLN A 79 -10.98 -2.78 -3.28
CA GLN A 79 -11.93 -2.21 -4.25
C GLN A 79 -13.31 -1.86 -3.66
N ALA A 80 -13.34 -1.43 -2.40
CA ALA A 80 -14.53 -0.93 -1.74
C ALA A 80 -14.21 0.39 -1.01
N THR A 81 -15.24 1.13 -0.61
CA THR A 81 -15.09 2.31 0.23
C THR A 81 -15.12 1.89 1.70
N ASP A 82 -14.34 2.55 2.55
CA ASP A 82 -14.32 2.25 3.99
C ASP A 82 -15.71 2.41 4.62
N ALA A 83 -16.48 3.43 4.20
CA ALA A 83 -17.87 3.61 4.62
C ALA A 83 -18.79 2.42 4.22
N GLY A 84 -18.59 1.86 3.02
CA GLY A 84 -19.34 0.69 2.57
C GLY A 84 -18.97 -0.57 3.36
N VAL A 85 -17.69 -0.74 3.68
CA VAL A 85 -17.20 -1.83 4.53
C VAL A 85 -17.79 -1.71 5.93
N ASN A 86 -17.68 -0.54 6.57
CA ASN A 86 -18.21 -0.32 7.93
C ASN A 86 -19.71 -0.59 8.01
N LYS A 87 -20.49 -0.15 7.01
CA LYS A 87 -21.93 -0.43 6.96
C LYS A 87 -22.22 -1.93 6.95
N ALA A 88 -21.43 -2.72 6.23
CA ALA A 88 -21.59 -4.17 6.19
C ALA A 88 -21.07 -4.87 7.45
N THR A 89 -19.95 -4.41 8.02
CA THR A 89 -19.27 -5.09 9.12
C THR A 89 -19.82 -4.77 10.50
N ARG A 90 -20.46 -3.61 10.72
CA ARG A 90 -21.00 -3.21 12.05
C ARG A 90 -21.91 -4.25 12.68
N ALA A 91 -22.83 -4.84 11.91
CA ALA A 91 -23.72 -5.88 12.41
C ALA A 91 -23.01 -7.24 12.45
N LEU A 92 -22.17 -7.53 11.46
CA LEU A 92 -21.41 -8.77 11.36
C LEU A 92 -20.49 -8.97 12.57
N PHE A 93 -19.69 -7.97 12.93
CA PHE A 93 -18.71 -8.07 14.01
C PHE A 93 -19.34 -8.15 15.41
N LYS A 94 -20.64 -7.86 15.56
CA LYS A 94 -21.35 -8.13 16.82
C LYS A 94 -21.61 -9.61 17.04
N ILE A 95 -21.67 -10.40 15.96
CA ILE A 95 -22.02 -11.82 16.01
C ILE A 95 -20.85 -12.74 15.61
N ALA A 96 -19.88 -12.22 14.84
CA ALA A 96 -18.74 -12.96 14.30
C ALA A 96 -17.44 -12.14 14.40
N ASP A 97 -16.90 -12.04 15.62
CA ASP A 97 -15.68 -11.30 15.97
C ASP A 97 -14.43 -12.19 16.16
N THR A 98 -14.56 -13.49 15.89
CA THR A 98 -13.47 -14.48 15.97
C THR A 98 -13.50 -15.40 14.74
N PRO A 99 -12.37 -16.01 14.35
CA PRO A 99 -12.34 -16.96 13.23
C PRO A 99 -13.38 -18.08 13.38
N GLN A 100 -13.55 -18.61 14.59
CA GLN A 100 -14.46 -19.70 14.89
C GLN A 100 -15.93 -19.28 14.69
N LYS A 101 -16.32 -18.11 15.20
CA LYS A 101 -17.67 -17.58 14.98
C LYS A 101 -17.91 -17.23 13.51
N MET A 102 -16.90 -16.70 12.81
CA MET A 102 -16.99 -16.38 11.38
C MET A 102 -17.16 -17.65 10.54
N LEU A 103 -16.41 -18.70 10.84
CA LEU A 103 -16.53 -20.00 10.20
C LEU A 103 -17.90 -20.65 10.48
N ALA A 104 -18.35 -20.61 11.74
CA ALA A 104 -19.65 -21.13 12.13
C ALA A 104 -20.84 -20.36 11.51
N LEU A 105 -20.67 -19.06 11.22
CA LEU A 105 -21.66 -18.26 10.49
C LEU A 105 -21.86 -18.81 9.06
N GLY A 106 -20.77 -19.24 8.42
CA GLY A 106 -20.77 -19.84 7.09
C GLY A 106 -20.81 -18.83 5.95
N GLU A 107 -20.35 -19.26 4.77
CA GLU A 107 -20.18 -18.40 3.59
C GLU A 107 -21.48 -17.72 3.15
N ALA A 108 -22.61 -18.43 3.15
CA ALA A 108 -23.89 -17.90 2.68
C ALA A 108 -24.38 -16.72 3.53
N LYS A 109 -24.43 -16.89 4.86
CA LYS A 109 -24.86 -15.83 5.79
C LYS A 109 -23.86 -14.68 5.81
N LEU A 110 -22.56 -14.97 5.77
CA LEU A 110 -21.54 -13.93 5.60
C LEU A 110 -21.81 -13.12 4.32
N GLY A 111 -22.07 -13.80 3.22
CA GLY A 111 -22.44 -13.22 1.93
C GLY A 111 -23.60 -12.23 2.05
N ASP A 112 -24.65 -12.59 2.78
CA ASP A 112 -25.80 -11.71 3.03
C ASP A 112 -25.41 -10.42 3.77
N HIS A 113 -24.51 -10.50 4.75
CA HIS A 113 -23.99 -9.32 5.47
C HIS A 113 -23.18 -8.39 4.56
N ILE A 114 -22.38 -8.94 3.65
CA ILE A 114 -21.43 -8.17 2.84
C ILE A 114 -21.88 -7.94 1.39
N ARG A 115 -23.09 -8.35 1.01
CA ARG A 115 -23.61 -8.29 -0.37
C ARG A 115 -23.61 -6.89 -1.00
N THR A 116 -23.61 -5.85 -0.17
CA THR A 116 -23.56 -4.44 -0.58
C THR A 116 -22.17 -4.01 -1.04
N ILE A 117 -21.13 -4.82 -0.78
CA ILE A 117 -19.75 -4.56 -1.17
C ILE A 117 -19.50 -5.20 -2.55
N GLY A 118 -18.74 -4.51 -3.41
CA GLY A 118 -18.26 -5.09 -4.66
C GLY A 118 -17.43 -6.37 -4.44
N LEU A 119 -17.58 -7.34 -5.36
CA LEU A 119 -16.88 -8.64 -5.33
C LEU A 119 -17.20 -9.51 -4.09
N TRP A 120 -18.35 -9.29 -3.46
CA TRP A 120 -18.70 -9.93 -2.18
C TRP A 120 -18.63 -11.46 -2.18
N ARG A 121 -18.96 -12.15 -3.28
CA ARG A 121 -18.91 -13.62 -3.34
C ARG A 121 -17.50 -14.16 -3.11
N ASN A 122 -16.54 -13.63 -3.87
CA ASN A 122 -15.13 -14.00 -3.71
C ASN A 122 -14.59 -13.56 -2.34
N LYS A 123 -15.04 -12.40 -1.85
CA LYS A 123 -14.68 -11.92 -0.51
C LYS A 123 -15.20 -12.83 0.60
N ALA A 124 -16.45 -13.29 0.52
CA ALA A 124 -17.04 -14.20 1.50
C ALA A 124 -16.25 -15.52 1.52
N LYS A 125 -16.00 -16.10 0.34
CA LYS A 125 -15.16 -17.30 0.20
C LYS A 125 -13.76 -17.10 0.82
N ASN A 126 -13.10 -15.99 0.53
CA ASN A 126 -11.78 -15.70 1.08
C ASN A 126 -11.81 -15.52 2.60
N VAL A 127 -12.80 -14.82 3.15
CA VAL A 127 -12.92 -14.61 4.60
C VAL A 127 -13.18 -15.92 5.34
N ILE A 128 -13.99 -16.82 4.78
CA ILE A 128 -14.18 -18.17 5.35
C ILE A 128 -12.88 -18.97 5.29
N ALA A 129 -12.23 -19.04 4.12
CA ALA A 129 -10.97 -19.76 3.96
C ALA A 129 -9.84 -19.19 4.83
N LEU A 130 -9.81 -17.86 5.01
CA LEU A 130 -8.91 -17.18 5.93
C LEU A 130 -9.20 -17.58 7.38
N SER A 131 -10.46 -17.63 7.77
CA SER A 131 -10.85 -18.04 9.13
C SER A 131 -10.46 -19.48 9.41
N GLU A 132 -10.63 -20.39 8.43
CA GLU A 132 -10.16 -21.78 8.51
C GLU A 132 -8.64 -21.87 8.64
N ALA A 133 -7.89 -21.11 7.84
CA ALA A 133 -6.43 -21.08 7.89
C ALA A 133 -5.92 -20.58 9.25
N LEU A 134 -6.51 -19.53 9.81
CA LEU A 134 -6.17 -19.04 11.14
C LEU A 134 -6.39 -20.11 12.21
N ILE A 135 -7.52 -20.83 12.17
CA ILE A 135 -7.81 -21.90 13.14
C ILE A 135 -6.80 -23.05 12.99
N ARG A 136 -6.54 -23.50 11.76
CA ARG A 136 -5.70 -24.66 11.47
C ARG A 136 -4.23 -24.40 11.76
N ASP A 137 -3.70 -23.26 11.30
CA ASP A 137 -2.26 -23.02 11.24
C ASP A 137 -1.77 -22.06 12.35
N HIS A 138 -2.68 -21.27 12.94
CA HIS A 138 -2.34 -20.20 13.89
C HIS A 138 -3.18 -20.24 15.18
N GLY A 139 -3.86 -21.35 15.48
CA GLY A 139 -4.63 -21.50 16.72
C GLY A 139 -5.84 -20.56 16.86
N GLY A 140 -6.27 -19.93 15.77
CA GLY A 140 -7.35 -18.94 15.75
C GLY A 140 -6.90 -17.50 16.05
N GLU A 141 -5.60 -17.25 16.11
CA GLU A 141 -5.04 -15.91 16.33
C GLU A 141 -4.44 -15.33 15.05
N VAL A 142 -4.49 -14.01 14.91
CA VAL A 142 -3.86 -13.31 13.77
C VAL A 142 -2.35 -13.27 14.00
N PRO A 143 -1.52 -13.82 13.11
CA PRO A 143 -0.07 -13.84 13.33
C PRO A 143 0.53 -12.43 13.24
N GLU A 144 1.54 -12.18 14.08
CA GLU A 144 2.33 -10.93 14.08
C GLU A 144 3.53 -10.98 13.13
N ASP A 145 3.50 -11.87 12.14
CA ASP A 145 4.52 -12.01 11.12
C ASP A 145 3.95 -11.73 9.72
N ARG A 146 4.69 -10.93 8.94
CA ARG A 146 4.24 -10.51 7.60
C ARG A 146 4.13 -11.69 6.65
N ASP A 147 5.11 -12.59 6.67
CA ASP A 147 5.19 -13.66 5.68
C ASP A 147 4.10 -14.69 5.95
N GLN A 148 3.81 -14.99 7.23
CA GLN A 148 2.63 -15.76 7.65
C GLN A 148 1.30 -15.08 7.26
N LEU A 149 1.16 -13.77 7.46
CA LEU A 149 -0.06 -13.06 7.05
C LEU A 149 -0.31 -13.15 5.55
N VAL A 150 0.74 -13.07 4.72
CA VAL A 150 0.61 -13.12 3.25
C VAL A 150 0.21 -14.52 2.74
N GLU A 151 0.40 -15.57 3.53
CA GLU A 151 -0.10 -16.91 3.22
C GLU A 151 -1.63 -17.03 3.36
N LEU A 152 -2.26 -16.11 4.11
CA LEU A 152 -3.70 -16.12 4.32
C LEU A 152 -4.48 -15.73 3.04
N PRO A 153 -5.57 -16.45 2.70
CA PRO A 153 -6.42 -16.13 1.55
C PRO A 153 -6.90 -14.68 1.53
N GLY A 154 -6.62 -13.98 0.42
CA GLY A 154 -7.03 -12.59 0.23
C GLY A 154 -6.12 -11.55 0.91
N VAL A 155 -5.02 -11.97 1.54
CA VAL A 155 -4.05 -11.09 2.17
C VAL A 155 -2.83 -10.91 1.26
N GLY A 156 -2.66 -9.69 0.76
CA GLY A 156 -1.42 -9.29 0.10
C GLY A 156 -0.47 -8.58 1.05
N ARG A 157 0.76 -8.30 0.59
CA ARG A 157 1.79 -7.56 1.35
C ARG A 157 1.29 -6.24 1.94
N LYS A 158 0.47 -5.50 1.19
CA LYS A 158 -0.14 -4.24 1.67
C LYS A 158 -1.07 -4.50 2.87
N THR A 159 -1.96 -5.47 2.75
CA THR A 159 -2.90 -5.85 3.81
C THR A 159 -2.15 -6.29 5.07
N ALA A 160 -1.13 -7.14 4.91
CA ALA A 160 -0.27 -7.57 6.02
C ALA A 160 0.38 -6.36 6.73
N ASN A 161 0.99 -5.45 5.97
CA ASN A 161 1.60 -4.25 6.55
C ASN A 161 0.60 -3.38 7.32
N VAL A 162 -0.64 -3.20 6.82
CA VAL A 162 -1.68 -2.45 7.55
C VAL A 162 -2.02 -3.13 8.88
N VAL A 163 -2.23 -4.44 8.86
CA VAL A 163 -2.57 -5.20 10.09
C VAL A 163 -1.44 -5.13 11.11
N LEU A 164 -0.18 -5.35 10.68
CA LEU A 164 0.99 -5.26 11.55
C LEU A 164 1.16 -3.88 12.19
N ASN A 165 0.91 -2.81 11.44
CA ASN A 165 1.00 -1.46 11.99
C ASN A 165 -0.12 -1.15 12.98
N VAL A 166 -1.37 -1.44 12.60
CA VAL A 166 -2.55 -0.98 13.35
C VAL A 166 -2.84 -1.88 14.55
N ALA A 167 -2.80 -3.20 14.39
CA ALA A 167 -3.09 -4.12 15.49
C ALA A 167 -1.89 -4.33 16.43
N PHE A 168 -0.68 -4.40 15.87
CA PHE A 168 0.52 -4.82 16.62
C PHE A 168 1.57 -3.72 16.79
N GLY A 169 1.32 -2.51 16.27
CA GLY A 169 2.20 -1.35 16.46
C GLY A 169 3.53 -1.44 15.73
N GLN A 170 3.70 -2.39 14.80
CA GLN A 170 4.97 -2.55 14.08
C GLN A 170 5.22 -1.38 13.13
N HIS A 171 6.50 -1.04 12.95
CA HIS A 171 6.97 0.05 12.10
C HIS A 171 6.93 -0.31 10.61
N THR A 172 5.75 -0.70 10.10
CA THR A 172 5.51 -1.00 8.70
C THR A 172 4.87 0.20 7.98
N MET A 173 5.14 0.33 6.68
CA MET A 173 4.61 1.42 5.85
C MET A 173 3.85 0.86 4.65
N ALA A 174 2.54 0.67 4.80
CA ALA A 174 1.69 0.27 3.69
C ALA A 174 1.55 1.43 2.69
N VAL A 175 1.94 1.21 1.43
CA VAL A 175 1.82 2.21 0.36
C VAL A 175 0.58 1.91 -0.48
N ASP A 176 -0.42 2.79 -0.41
CA ASP A 176 -1.59 2.78 -1.27
C ASP A 176 -1.50 3.83 -2.38
N THR A 177 -2.60 4.06 -3.10
CA THR A 177 -2.64 5.06 -4.17
C THR A 177 -2.51 6.50 -3.66
N HIS A 178 -2.91 6.78 -2.42
CA HIS A 178 -2.77 8.10 -1.79
C HIS A 178 -1.32 8.35 -1.39
N ILE A 179 -0.71 7.41 -0.65
CA ILE A 179 0.67 7.48 -0.18
C ILE A 179 1.65 7.41 -1.36
N PHE A 180 1.39 6.56 -2.35
CA PHE A 180 2.21 6.49 -3.57
C PHE A 180 2.22 7.83 -4.30
N ARG A 181 1.04 8.45 -4.46
CA ARG A 181 0.91 9.78 -5.07
C ARG A 181 1.64 10.83 -4.25
N ILE A 182 1.45 10.85 -2.93
CA ILE A 182 2.10 11.80 -2.02
C ILE A 182 3.62 11.67 -2.08
N GLY A 183 4.15 10.45 -1.95
CA GLY A 183 5.58 10.18 -1.98
C GLY A 183 6.25 10.75 -3.23
N ASN A 184 5.59 10.60 -4.39
CA ASN A 184 6.07 11.12 -5.67
C ASN A 184 5.78 12.62 -5.87
N ARG A 185 4.55 13.08 -5.63
CA ARG A 185 4.10 14.47 -5.89
C ARG A 185 4.84 15.47 -5.02
N LEU A 186 4.97 15.18 -3.72
CA LEU A 186 5.69 16.05 -2.79
C LEU A 186 7.21 15.86 -2.94
N GLY A 187 7.65 14.71 -3.44
CA GLY A 187 9.06 14.32 -3.49
C GLY A 187 9.60 13.84 -2.13
N LEU A 188 8.73 13.36 -1.24
CA LEU A 188 9.12 12.78 0.05
C LEU A 188 9.86 11.46 -0.17
N ALA A 189 9.24 10.53 -0.88
CA ALA A 189 9.77 9.20 -1.16
C ALA A 189 9.49 8.84 -2.62
N PRO A 190 10.14 9.51 -3.59
CA PRO A 190 9.83 9.32 -5.00
C PRO A 190 10.32 7.95 -5.50
N GLY A 191 9.46 7.23 -6.22
CA GLY A 191 9.70 5.85 -6.64
C GLY A 191 8.69 5.38 -7.70
N LYS A 192 9.12 4.45 -8.56
CA LYS A 192 8.30 3.92 -9.67
C LYS A 192 7.34 2.82 -9.23
N THR A 193 7.63 2.15 -8.12
CA THR A 193 6.80 1.07 -7.56
C THR A 193 6.46 1.35 -6.10
N PRO A 194 5.36 0.79 -5.57
CA PRO A 194 4.98 0.94 -4.16
C PRO A 194 6.11 0.55 -3.21
N GLU A 195 6.85 -0.50 -3.52
CA GLU A 195 7.97 -1.01 -2.72
C GLU A 195 9.12 0.02 -2.67
N GLN A 196 9.41 0.70 -3.78
CA GLN A 196 10.43 1.75 -3.80
C GLN A 196 10.02 2.94 -2.94
N VAL A 197 8.72 3.29 -2.96
CA VAL A 197 8.16 4.37 -2.14
C VAL A 197 8.16 3.98 -0.65
N GLU A 198 7.77 2.75 -0.32
CA GLU A 198 7.82 2.17 1.03
C GLU A 198 9.24 2.27 1.60
N GLN A 199 10.23 1.79 0.83
CA GLN A 199 11.64 1.85 1.23
C GLN A 199 12.18 3.27 1.33
N GLY A 200 11.61 4.23 0.59
CA GLY A 200 11.93 5.64 0.74
C GLY A 200 11.41 6.19 2.06
N PHE A 201 10.15 5.91 2.39
CA PHE A 201 9.53 6.36 3.64
C PHE A 201 10.20 5.76 4.87
N LEU A 202 10.48 4.44 4.88
CA LEU A 202 11.19 3.78 5.97
C LEU A 202 12.58 4.38 6.27
N LYS A 203 13.20 5.07 5.30
CA LYS A 203 14.53 5.69 5.46
C LYS A 203 14.50 7.13 5.93
N ILE A 204 13.40 7.86 5.69
CA ILE A 204 13.35 9.31 5.91
C ILE A 204 12.49 9.71 7.11
N ILE A 205 11.49 8.88 7.45
CA ILE A 205 10.56 9.19 8.52
C ILE A 205 11.26 8.88 9.84
N PRO A 206 11.36 9.85 10.78
CA PRO A 206 11.93 9.59 12.09
C PRO A 206 11.14 8.53 12.86
N ASP A 207 11.83 7.72 13.66
CA ASP A 207 11.25 6.57 14.36
C ASP A 207 10.08 6.96 15.28
N GLU A 208 10.15 8.14 15.93
CA GLU A 208 9.08 8.63 16.80
C GLU A 208 7.75 8.88 16.08
N TYR A 209 7.78 9.09 14.75
CA TYR A 209 6.58 9.32 13.93
C TYR A 209 6.11 8.06 13.21
N MET A 210 6.93 7.01 13.14
CA MET A 210 6.70 5.87 12.25
C MET A 210 5.37 5.14 12.56
N ARG A 211 5.02 5.03 13.84
CA ARG A 211 3.74 4.42 14.29
C ARG A 211 2.52 5.04 13.61
N HIS A 212 2.50 6.36 13.48
CA HIS A 212 1.34 7.12 12.98
C HIS A 212 1.50 7.65 11.55
N ALA A 213 2.71 7.56 11.00
CA ALA A 213 3.04 8.09 9.69
C ALA A 213 2.14 7.57 8.56
N HIS A 214 1.81 6.27 8.57
CA HIS A 214 0.89 5.69 7.59
C HIS A 214 -0.46 6.45 7.59
N HIS A 215 -1.08 6.61 8.76
CA HIS A 215 -2.37 7.28 8.89
C HIS A 215 -2.29 8.77 8.54
N TRP A 216 -1.25 9.50 8.95
CA TRP A 216 -1.10 10.89 8.54
C TRP A 216 -1.01 11.05 7.03
N LEU A 217 -0.20 10.22 6.36
CA LEU A 217 -0.01 10.31 4.92
C LEU A 217 -1.27 9.92 4.14
N ILE A 218 -1.97 8.84 4.52
CA ILE A 218 -3.22 8.43 3.83
C ILE A 218 -4.32 9.48 4.03
N LEU A 219 -4.52 10.00 5.25
CA LEU A 219 -5.52 11.02 5.54
C LEU A 219 -5.20 12.32 4.80
N HIS A 220 -3.94 12.76 4.83
CA HIS A 220 -3.51 13.93 4.08
C HIS A 220 -3.75 13.75 2.57
N GLY A 221 -3.46 12.57 2.03
CA GLY A 221 -3.69 12.26 0.62
C GLY A 221 -5.16 12.11 0.26
N ARG A 222 -6.01 11.71 1.19
CA ARG A 222 -7.44 11.54 0.97
C ARG A 222 -8.15 12.89 0.96
N TYR A 223 -7.91 13.75 1.94
CA TYR A 223 -8.70 14.96 2.13
C TYR A 223 -8.05 16.25 1.63
N VAL A 224 -6.72 16.34 1.68
CA VAL A 224 -5.99 17.57 1.36
C VAL A 224 -5.30 17.45 0.01
N CYS A 225 -4.30 16.57 -0.11
CA CYS A 225 -3.51 16.37 -1.32
C CYS A 225 -4.23 15.46 -2.34
N LYS A 226 -5.48 15.80 -2.68
CA LYS A 226 -6.38 15.06 -3.57
C LYS A 226 -5.80 14.87 -4.97
N ALA A 227 -6.17 13.77 -5.65
CA ALA A 227 -5.57 13.38 -6.93
C ALA A 227 -5.76 14.41 -8.05
N ARG A 228 -6.98 14.92 -8.25
CA ARG A 228 -7.29 15.85 -9.34
C ARG A 228 -6.96 17.31 -9.00
N LYS A 229 -7.52 17.82 -7.90
CA LYS A 229 -7.33 19.21 -7.45
C LYS A 229 -6.90 19.18 -5.98
N PRO A 230 -5.59 19.31 -5.67
CA PRO A 230 -5.12 19.36 -4.31
C PRO A 230 -5.63 20.62 -3.61
N ASP A 231 -5.96 20.49 -2.33
CA ASP A 231 -6.49 21.56 -1.49
C ASP A 231 -5.35 22.27 -0.75
N CYS A 232 -4.45 22.90 -1.51
CA CYS A 232 -3.27 23.54 -0.92
C CYS A 232 -3.59 24.61 0.13
N PRO A 233 -4.69 25.39 0.04
CA PRO A 233 -5.09 26.31 1.12
C PRO A 233 -5.42 25.62 2.45
N ALA A 234 -5.86 24.35 2.42
CA ALA A 234 -6.10 23.53 3.60
C ALA A 234 -4.86 22.73 4.07
N CYS A 235 -3.70 22.96 3.46
CA CYS A 235 -2.49 22.18 3.72
C CYS A 235 -1.60 22.85 4.78
N VAL A 236 -1.39 22.16 5.91
CA VAL A 236 -0.51 22.62 7.00
C VAL A 236 0.98 22.63 6.64
N ILE A 237 1.36 22.08 5.50
CA ILE A 237 2.74 22.06 5.00
C ILE A 237 2.92 22.86 3.72
N ALA A 238 1.99 23.76 3.34
CA ALA A 238 2.02 24.42 2.02
C ALA A 238 3.27 25.29 1.76
N ASP A 239 3.79 25.94 2.81
CA ASP A 239 5.03 26.72 2.82
C ASP A 239 6.26 25.84 2.55
N ILE A 240 6.35 24.67 3.19
CA ILE A 240 7.48 23.74 3.03
C ILE A 240 7.29 22.76 1.87
N CYS A 241 6.07 22.64 1.32
CA CYS A 241 5.73 21.73 0.23
C CYS A 241 6.48 22.07 -1.06
N LYS A 242 7.15 21.07 -1.62
CA LYS A 242 7.94 21.13 -2.87
C LYS A 242 7.18 20.66 -4.11
N ALA A 243 5.87 20.39 -4.00
CA ALA A 243 5.05 19.98 -5.13
C ALA A 243 4.92 21.12 -6.16
N LYS A 244 5.19 20.84 -7.44
CA LYS A 244 5.14 21.83 -8.53
C LYS A 244 3.74 22.38 -8.78
N GLU A 245 2.72 21.57 -8.55
CA GLU A 245 1.31 21.88 -8.80
C GLU A 245 0.59 22.54 -7.61
N LYS A 246 1.33 23.00 -6.59
CA LYS A 246 0.74 23.67 -5.42
C LYS A 246 0.13 25.01 -5.81
N THR A 247 -1.01 25.34 -5.24
CA THR A 247 -1.75 26.58 -5.56
C THR A 247 -1.49 27.73 -4.58
N THR A 248 -0.82 27.46 -3.46
CA THR A 248 -0.42 28.46 -2.47
C THR A 248 0.83 28.02 -1.71
N SER A 249 1.55 28.98 -1.16
CA SER A 249 2.67 28.76 -0.22
C SER A 249 2.31 29.22 1.21
N VAL A 250 1.07 29.65 1.45
CA VAL A 250 0.60 29.99 2.79
C VAL A 250 0.04 28.72 3.43
N PRO A 251 0.57 28.26 4.59
CA PRO A 251 0.07 27.06 5.25
C PRO A 251 -1.26 27.33 5.94
N ALA A 252 -2.10 26.30 5.99
CA ALA A 252 -3.28 26.32 6.85
C ALA A 252 -2.86 26.48 8.33
N PRO A 253 -3.74 27.05 9.18
CA PRO A 253 -3.48 27.12 10.61
C PRO A 253 -3.12 25.76 11.19
N LEU A 254 -2.05 25.72 11.98
CA LEU A 254 -1.60 24.52 12.67
C LEU A 254 -2.42 24.34 13.95
N VAL A 255 -3.66 23.89 13.77
CA VAL A 255 -4.60 23.58 14.85
C VAL A 255 -4.98 22.11 14.81
N GLU A 256 -5.28 21.56 15.97
CA GLU A 256 -5.81 20.20 16.07
C GLU A 256 -7.17 20.11 15.37
N ILE A 257 -7.35 19.07 14.56
CA ILE A 257 -8.61 18.79 13.87
C ILE A 257 -9.25 17.60 14.55
N ALA A 258 -10.57 17.71 14.79
CA ALA A 258 -11.36 16.63 15.35
C ALA A 258 -11.08 15.29 14.64
N PRO A 259 -11.08 14.16 15.39
CA PRO A 259 -11.09 12.84 14.79
C PRO A 259 -12.20 12.76 13.75
N LEU A 260 -11.94 12.04 12.66
CA LEU A 260 -13.01 11.72 11.72
C LEU A 260 -14.05 10.90 12.49
N GLY A 261 -15.23 11.49 12.73
CA GLY A 261 -16.33 10.79 13.38
C GLY A 261 -16.77 9.58 12.54
N PRO A 262 -17.58 8.66 13.11
CA PRO A 262 -18.21 7.62 12.31
C PRO A 262 -18.92 8.30 11.14
N VAL A 263 -18.67 7.82 9.91
CA VAL A 263 -19.36 8.30 8.72
C VAL A 263 -20.84 7.96 8.90
N GLU A 264 -21.60 8.90 9.47
CA GLU A 264 -23.05 8.92 9.34
C GLU A 264 -23.31 9.01 7.85
N ALA A 265 -23.86 7.93 7.29
CA ALA A 265 -24.25 7.89 5.90
C ALA A 265 -25.18 9.10 5.68
N ALA A 266 -24.74 10.06 4.88
CA ALA A 266 -25.56 11.17 4.46
C ALA A 266 -26.91 10.60 4.01
N THR A 267 -27.94 10.88 4.79
CA THR A 267 -29.32 10.64 4.38
C THR A 267 -29.57 11.61 3.24
N GLU A 268 -29.33 11.16 2.01
CA GLU A 268 -29.90 11.80 0.83
C GLU A 268 -31.42 11.65 0.95
N SER A 269 -32.05 12.64 1.57
CA SER A 269 -33.44 12.96 1.32
C SER A 269 -33.55 13.32 -0.15
N VAL A 270 -33.90 12.34 -0.97
CA VAL A 270 -34.34 12.58 -2.35
C VAL A 270 -35.57 13.48 -2.26
N PRO A 271 -35.53 14.73 -2.76
CA PRO A 271 -36.73 15.53 -2.86
C PRO A 271 -37.56 14.96 -4.01
N GLY A 272 -38.77 14.49 -3.68
CA GLY A 272 -39.72 14.03 -4.67
C GLY A 272 -40.06 15.12 -5.68
N LYS A 273 -39.92 14.78 -6.95
CA LYS A 273 -40.72 15.30 -8.08
C LYS A 273 -40.94 14.15 -9.06
#